data_AF-A0A7V0PJI8-F1
#
_entry.id   AF-A0A7V0PJI8-F1
#
_cell.length_a   1.000
_cell.length_b   1.000
_cell.length_c   1.000
_cell.angle_alpha   90.00
_cell.angle_beta   90.00
_cell.angle_gamma   90.00
#
_symmetry.space_group_name_H-M   'P 1'
#
loop_
_entity.id
_entity.type
_entity.pdbx_description
1 polymer ?
#
loop_
_entity_poly.entity_id
_entity_poly.type
_entity_poly.pdbx_seq_one_letter_code
_entity_poly.pdbx_strand_id
1 'polypeptide(L)'
;MLPEGGKLLPGVSAGLAARISQFASVRYFEPLARHTTFKVGGPAAVFALPKSPAALGEVVGLCRKEGVRHFVLGGGSNVLFPDSGFPGVVISTARLNGIAIDGE
;
A
#
# COMPACT_ATOMS: atom_id res chain seq x y z
N MET A 1 9.49 16.31 0.54
CA MET A 1 9.26 17.26 1.64
C MET A 1 8.12 16.69 2.46
N LEU A 2 8.39 16.24 3.70
CA LEU A 2 7.32 15.90 4.64
C LEU A 2 6.50 17.18 4.85
N PRO A 3 5.16 17.15 4.80
CA PRO A 3 4.37 18.32 5.21
C PRO A 3 4.76 18.66 6.66
N GLU A 4 4.87 19.96 6.94
CA GLU A 4 5.32 20.45 8.24
C GLU A 4 4.51 19.78 9.36
N GLY A 5 5.22 19.07 10.25
CA GLY A 5 4.61 18.37 11.38
C GLY A 5 4.54 16.85 11.32
N GLY A 6 5.17 16.16 10.34
CA GLY A 6 5.57 14.74 10.46
C GLY A 6 4.46 13.74 10.84
N LYS A 7 3.19 14.10 10.66
CA LYS A 7 2.04 13.26 10.99
C LYS A 7 1.59 12.51 9.75
N LEU A 8 1.46 11.19 9.88
CA LEU A 8 0.70 10.35 8.94
C LEU A 8 -0.66 11.02 8.66
N LEU A 9 -1.16 10.89 7.42
CA LEU A 9 -2.52 11.33 7.10
C LEU A 9 -3.51 10.71 8.11
N PRO A 10 -4.58 11.43 8.50
CA PRO A 10 -5.55 10.93 9.47
C PRO A 10 -6.05 9.55 9.03
N GLY A 11 -5.76 8.51 9.82
CA GLY A 11 -6.20 7.14 9.56
C GLY A 11 -5.15 6.04 9.70
N VAL A 12 -3.84 6.36 9.74
CA VAL A 12 -2.77 5.35 9.97
C VAL A 12 -1.88 5.77 11.12
N SER A 13 -1.69 4.90 12.13
CA SER A 13 -0.79 5.16 13.26
C SER A 13 0.66 4.81 12.90
N ALA A 14 1.63 5.47 13.54
CA ALA A 14 3.05 5.11 13.38
C ALA A 14 3.34 3.68 13.84
N GLY A 15 2.61 3.20 14.87
CA GLY A 15 2.69 1.83 15.37
C GLY A 15 2.24 0.80 14.32
N LEU A 16 1.14 1.07 13.61
CA LEU A 16 0.69 0.19 12.52
C LEU A 16 1.71 0.12 11.38
N ALA A 17 2.22 1.27 10.93
CA ALA A 17 3.21 1.31 9.87
C ALA A 17 4.49 0.55 10.23
N ALA A 18 4.95 0.65 11.48
CA ALA A 18 6.08 -0.12 11.99
C ALA A 18 5.80 -1.63 11.97
N ARG A 19 4.60 -2.08 12.38
CA ARG A 19 4.21 -3.51 12.32
C ARG A 19 4.12 -4.02 10.88
N ILE A 20 3.55 -3.24 9.96
CA ILE A 20 3.49 -3.56 8.53
C ILE A 20 4.91 -3.73 7.96
N SER A 21 5.88 -2.94 8.43
CA SER A 21 7.26 -3.00 7.95
C SER A 21 7.98 -4.33 8.20
N GLN A 22 7.45 -5.16 9.13
CA GLN A 22 7.95 -6.53 9.38
C GLN A 22 7.62 -7.49 8.23
N PHE A 23 6.59 -7.19 7.44
CA PHE A 23 6.08 -8.07 6.38
C PHE A 23 6.23 -7.46 4.97
N ALA A 24 6.36 -6.14 4.86
CA ALA A 24 6.41 -5.43 3.59
C ALA A 24 7.36 -4.23 3.64
N SER A 25 7.94 -3.85 2.49
CA SER A 25 8.57 -2.54 2.38
C SER A 25 7.50 -1.45 2.46
N VAL A 26 7.73 -0.43 3.28
CA VAL A 26 6.79 0.66 3.54
C VAL A 26 7.32 1.98 2.95
N ARG A 27 6.44 2.73 2.28
CA ARG A 27 6.67 4.11 1.85
C ARG A 27 5.57 5.00 2.39
N TYR A 28 5.95 6.19 2.84
CA TYR A 28 5.02 7.19 3.34
C TYR A 28 4.73 8.21 2.24
N PHE A 29 3.48 8.65 2.13
CA PHE A 29 3.05 9.67 1.17
C PHE A 29 3.42 9.35 -0.30
N GLU A 30 3.36 8.06 -0.67
CA GLU A 30 3.73 7.61 -2.02
C GLU A 30 2.66 8.07 -3.04
N PRO A 31 3.02 8.85 -4.07
CA PRO A 31 2.07 9.29 -5.09
C PRO A 31 1.50 8.12 -5.90
N LEU A 32 0.18 7.93 -5.86
CA LEU A 32 -0.49 6.81 -6.51
C LEU A 32 -0.51 6.94 -8.04
N ALA A 33 -0.35 8.16 -8.58
CA ALA A 33 -0.10 8.40 -10.00
C ALA A 33 1.10 7.61 -10.57
N ARG A 34 2.08 7.23 -9.74
CA ARG A 34 3.24 6.41 -10.18
C ARG A 34 2.91 4.92 -10.36
N HIS A 35 1.74 4.49 -9.89
CA HIS A 35 1.33 3.08 -9.80
C HIS A 35 0.02 2.79 -10.54
N THR A 36 -0.48 3.75 -11.32
CA THR A 36 -1.71 3.61 -12.12
C THR A 36 -1.45 3.94 -13.58
N THR A 37 -2.17 3.28 -14.50
CA THR A 37 -2.01 3.50 -15.95
C THR A 37 -2.50 4.88 -16.37
N PHE A 38 -3.53 5.42 -15.70
CA PHE A 38 -4.03 6.77 -15.93
C PHE A 38 -3.08 7.87 -15.44
N LYS A 39 -2.06 7.53 -14.64
CA LYS A 39 -1.07 8.47 -14.07
C LYS A 39 -1.71 9.60 -13.27
N VAL A 40 -2.82 9.30 -12.59
CA VAL A 40 -3.53 10.21 -11.69
C VAL A 40 -3.56 9.63 -10.28
N GLY A 41 -3.79 10.50 -9.30
CA GLY A 41 -3.94 10.12 -7.90
C GLY A 41 -2.86 10.67 -6.98
N GLY A 42 -3.33 11.26 -5.88
CA GLY A 42 -2.52 11.81 -4.81
C GLY A 42 -1.80 10.74 -3.97
N PRO A 43 -1.21 11.14 -2.83
CA PRO A 43 -0.42 10.24 -2.00
C PRO A 43 -1.27 9.24 -1.21
N ALA A 44 -0.79 8.00 -1.07
CA ALA A 44 -1.24 7.11 -0.01
C ALA A 44 -0.56 7.44 1.32
N ALA A 45 -1.28 7.37 2.45
CA ALA A 45 -0.67 7.57 3.78
C ALA A 45 0.48 6.58 4.01
N VAL A 46 0.22 5.31 3.70
CA VAL A 46 1.21 4.22 3.67
C VAL A 46 1.02 3.42 2.39
N PHE A 47 2.13 3.15 1.70
CA PHE A 47 2.19 2.24 0.56
C PHE A 47 3.06 1.04 0.92
N ALA A 48 2.47 -0.15 0.94
CA ALA A 48 3.09 -1.39 1.36
C ALA A 48 3.36 -2.31 0.16
N LEU A 49 4.55 -2.91 0.13
CA LEU A 49 5.02 -3.83 -0.91
C LEU A 49 5.42 -5.17 -0.28
N PRO A 50 4.46 -6.08 -0.02
CA PRO A 50 4.75 -7.43 0.46
C PRO A 50 5.49 -8.24 -0.62
N LYS A 51 6.38 -9.14 -0.20
CA LYS A 51 7.19 -9.97 -1.11
C LYS A 51 6.72 -11.43 -1.20
N SER A 52 5.66 -11.81 -0.50
CA SER A 52 5.07 -13.14 -0.56
C SER A 52 3.55 -13.09 -0.29
N PRO A 53 2.78 -14.13 -0.68
CA PRO A 53 1.36 -14.23 -0.36
C PRO A 53 1.09 -14.22 1.15
N ALA A 54 1.93 -14.89 1.95
CA ALA A 54 1.81 -14.89 3.41
C ALA A 54 1.99 -13.47 3.98
N ALA A 55 3.01 -12.74 3.52
CA ALA A 55 3.24 -11.35 3.93
C ALA A 55 2.08 -10.43 3.53
N LEU A 56 1.48 -10.62 2.34
CA LEU A 56 0.28 -9.89 1.95
C LEU A 56 -0.87 -10.14 2.92
N GLY A 57 -1.08 -11.41 3.31
CA GLY A 57 -2.07 -11.80 4.31
C GLY A 57 -1.89 -11.09 5.66
N GLU A 58 -0.65 -11.04 6.16
CA GLU A 58 -0.31 -10.34 7.40
C GLU A 58 -0.62 -8.85 7.33
N VAL A 59 -0.25 -8.16 6.24
CA VAL A 59 -0.52 -6.72 6.09
C VAL A 59 -2.02 -6.44 6.04
N VAL A 60 -2.79 -7.24 5.30
CA VAL A 60 -4.26 -7.11 5.26
C VAL A 60 -4.87 -7.38 6.63
N GLY A 61 -4.41 -8.42 7.32
CA GLY A 61 -4.87 -8.78 8.67
C GLY A 61 -4.62 -7.67 9.69
N LEU A 62 -3.45 -7.05 9.67
CA LEU A 62 -3.11 -5.89 10.50
C LEU A 62 -4.05 -4.72 10.25
N CYS A 63 -4.29 -4.35 8.99
CA CYS A 63 -5.19 -3.26 8.63
C CYS A 63 -6.61 -3.53 9.11
N ARG A 64 -7.12 -4.76 8.93
CA ARG A 64 -8.45 -5.17 9.40
C ARG A 64 -8.56 -5.13 10.93
N LYS A 65 -7.56 -5.67 11.64
CA LYS A 65 -7.52 -5.71 13.11
C LYS A 65 -7.57 -4.32 13.73
N GLU A 66 -6.92 -3.34 13.11
CA GLU A 66 -6.89 -1.95 13.59
C GLU A 66 -8.00 -1.07 13.00
N GLY A 67 -8.91 -1.63 12.19
CA GLY A 67 -9.99 -0.86 11.56
C GLY A 67 -9.50 0.19 10.56
N VAL A 68 -8.30 0.02 10.02
CA VAL A 68 -7.67 0.98 9.10
C VAL A 68 -8.12 0.71 7.67
N ARG A 69 -8.56 1.78 7.00
CA ARG A 69 -8.92 1.75 5.58
C ARG A 69 -7.72 1.29 4.76
N HIS A 70 -7.91 0.26 3.94
CA HIS A 70 -6.88 -0.26 3.07
C HIS A 70 -7.41 -0.59 1.68
N PHE A 71 -6.52 -0.63 0.69
CA PHE A 71 -6.83 -0.98 -0.68
C PHE A 71 -5.73 -1.86 -1.27
N VAL A 72 -6.09 -3.01 -1.85
CA VAL A 72 -5.13 -3.88 -2.55
C VAL A 72 -5.03 -3.43 -4.01
N LEU A 73 -3.84 -2.96 -4.41
CA LEU A 73 -3.56 -2.47 -5.74
C LEU A 73 -2.84 -3.55 -6.57
N GLY A 74 -3.48 -3.97 -7.66
CA GLY A 74 -2.84 -4.77 -8.71
C GLY A 74 -1.92 -3.94 -9.60
N GLY A 75 -2.06 -4.07 -10.91
CA GLY A 75 -1.31 -3.25 -11.88
C GLY A 75 -1.82 -1.81 -12.06
N GLY A 76 -2.94 -1.44 -11.44
CA GLY A 76 -3.48 -0.07 -11.49
C GLY A 76 -4.08 0.36 -12.83
N SER A 77 -4.49 -0.59 -13.68
CA SER A 77 -5.06 -0.31 -15.01
C SER A 77 -6.54 0.08 -15.01
N ASN A 78 -7.27 -0.18 -13.91
CA ASN A 78 -8.70 0.10 -13.78
C ASN A 78 -9.04 0.77 -12.44
N VAL A 79 -8.24 1.75 -12.04
CA VAL A 79 -8.44 2.49 -10.79
C VAL A 79 -8.15 3.97 -11.03
N LEU A 80 -9.01 4.83 -10.48
CA LEU A 80 -8.82 6.28 -10.42
C LEU A 80 -8.77 6.70 -8.95
N PHE A 81 -7.59 7.07 -8.48
CA PHE A 81 -7.44 7.68 -7.16
C PHE A 81 -7.66 9.19 -7.26
N PRO A 82 -8.29 9.83 -6.27
CA PRO A 82 -8.44 11.29 -6.25
C PRO A 82 -7.09 11.95 -6.01
N ASP A 83 -6.94 13.21 -6.44
CA ASP A 83 -5.73 14.02 -6.18
C ASP A 83 -5.51 14.30 -4.69
N SER A 84 -6.57 14.22 -3.88
CA SER A 84 -6.48 14.27 -2.41
C SER A 84 -5.79 13.04 -1.81
N GLY A 85 -5.60 11.97 -2.59
CA GLY A 85 -4.90 10.76 -2.20
C GLY A 85 -5.76 9.74 -1.45
N PHE A 86 -5.10 8.83 -0.74
CA PHE A 86 -5.74 7.74 0.00
C PHE A 86 -5.33 7.79 1.47
N PRO A 87 -6.23 8.20 2.39
CA PRO A 87 -5.94 8.32 3.83
C PRO A 87 -5.99 6.94 4.51
N GLY A 88 -5.08 6.06 4.12
CA GLY A 88 -5.03 4.66 4.55
C GLY A 88 -3.83 3.92 3.99
N VAL A 89 -3.88 2.59 4.02
CA VAL A 89 -2.81 1.72 3.51
C VAL A 89 -3.15 1.23 2.10
N VAL A 90 -2.33 1.57 1.12
CA VAL A 90 -2.37 0.93 -0.21
C VAL A 90 -1.36 -0.20 -0.24
N ILE A 91 -1.80 -1.41 -0.60
CA ILE A 91 -0.99 -2.63 -0.58
C ILE A 91 -0.80 -3.09 -2.02
N SER A 92 0.41 -2.95 -2.58
CA SER A 92 0.67 -3.27 -3.98
C SER A 92 1.14 -4.71 -4.16
N THR A 93 0.55 -5.42 -5.11
CA THR A 93 0.96 -6.79 -5.48
C THR A 93 2.11 -6.80 -6.49
N ALA A 94 2.73 -5.66 -6.81
CA ALA A 94 3.75 -5.55 -7.86
C ALA A 94 5.00 -6.42 -7.64
N ARG A 95 5.23 -6.92 -6.41
CA ARG A 95 6.33 -7.83 -6.07
C ARG A 95 5.91 -9.31 -6.02
N LEU A 96 4.63 -9.60 -6.21
CA LEU A 96 4.08 -10.96 -6.27
C LEU A 96 3.97 -11.39 -7.74
N ASN A 97 5.12 -11.58 -8.38
CA ASN A 97 5.24 -11.77 -9.83
C ASN A 97 5.91 -13.11 -10.20
N GLY A 98 5.95 -14.06 -9.26
CA GLY A 98 6.48 -15.39 -9.49
C GLY A 98 5.60 -16.16 -10.48
N ILE A 99 6.24 -16.81 -11.45
CA ILE A 99 5.61 -17.75 -12.37
C ILE A 99 6.36 -19.07 -12.21
N ALA A 100 5.61 -20.15 -12.00
CA ALA A 100 6.13 -21.51 -11.93
C ALA A 100 5.30 -22.39 -12.87
N ILE A 101 5.94 -23.39 -13.46
CA ILE A 101 5.30 -24.40 -14.29
C ILE A 101 5.53 -25.73 -13.56
N ASP A 102 4.43 -26.36 -13.14
CA ASP A 102 4.47 -27.71 -12.58
C ASP A 102 4.00 -28.68 -13.69
N GLY A 103 4.97 -29.21 -14.46
CA GLY A 103 4.75 -30.15 -15.57
C GLY A 103 5.79 -30.02 -16.71
N GLU A 104 5.82 -31.00 -17.61
CA GLU A 104 6.53 -30.93 -18.91
C GLU A 104 5.69 -30.22 -19.99
#